data_AF-A0A1F9TDE5-F1
#
_entry.id   AF-A0A1F9TDE5-F1
#
_cell.length_a   1.000
_cell.length_b   1.000
_cell.length_c   1.000
_cell.angle_alpha   90.00
_cell.angle_beta   90.00
_cell.angle_gamma   90.00
#
_symmetry.space_group_name_H-M   'P 1'
#
loop_
_entity.id
_entity.type
_entity.pdbx_description
1 polymer ?
#
loop_
_entity_poly.entity_id
_entity_poly.type
_entity_poly.pdbx_seq_one_letter_code
_entity_poly.pdbx_strand_id
1 'polypeptide(L)'
;MNCGYGEKIILYLYGEAGAGLKAEVETHLPGCASCRAELAALRAAGASLESRAEEPPARAAANVMRAALAAVSARRGFSFKWGEALLSGALASVMAFVFAFSGRGASADLAWNSGLDARLDSVEYSVYQEESVLNASSGDWDYEYSSLEDENFSAGENA
;
A
#
# COMPACT_ATOMS: atom_id res chain seq x y z
N MET A 1 -9.11 29.22 33.00
CA MET A 1 -8.34 30.06 32.05
C MET A 1 -7.88 29.13 30.93
N ASN A 2 -8.51 29.22 29.76
CA ASN A 2 -8.34 28.23 28.68
C ASN A 2 -6.95 28.36 28.02
N CYS A 3 -6.04 27.42 28.33
CA CYS A 3 -4.76 27.27 27.63
C CYS A 3 -4.95 26.95 26.13
N GLY A 4 -6.14 26.47 25.71
CA GLY A 4 -6.39 25.99 24.35
C GLY A 4 -5.79 24.61 24.06
N TYR A 5 -5.17 23.98 25.07
CA TYR A 5 -4.47 22.69 24.96
C TYR A 5 -5.30 21.49 25.45
N GLY A 6 -6.54 21.68 25.90
CA GLY A 6 -7.36 20.59 26.45
C GLY A 6 -7.53 19.41 25.49
N GLU A 7 -7.97 19.67 24.25
CA GLU A 7 -8.11 18.62 23.23
C GLU A 7 -6.75 18.00 22.85
N LYS A 8 -5.70 18.83 22.77
CA LYS A 8 -4.33 18.37 22.47
C LYS A 8 -3.80 17.40 23.54
N ILE A 9 -4.15 17.63 24.80
CA ILE A 9 -3.77 16.76 25.93
C ILE A 9 -4.45 15.40 25.85
N ILE A 10 -5.70 15.35 25.38
CA ILE A 10 -6.43 14.10 25.19
C ILE A 10 -5.75 13.26 24.09
N LEU A 11 -5.44 13.86 22.95
CA LEU A 11 -4.71 13.19 21.87
C LEU A 11 -3.31 12.72 22.32
N TYR A 12 -2.62 13.55 23.10
CA TYR A 12 -1.34 13.17 23.71
C TYR A 12 -1.46 11.96 24.64
N LEU A 13 -2.49 11.94 25.50
CA LEU A 13 -2.72 10.86 26.45
C LEU A 13 -3.00 9.52 25.77
N TYR A 14 -3.85 9.51 24.74
CA TYR A 14 -4.19 8.29 24.00
C TYR A 14 -3.10 7.84 23.02
N GLY A 15 -2.00 8.59 22.89
CA GLY A 15 -0.91 8.27 21.96
C GLY A 15 -1.23 8.57 20.49
N GLU A 16 -2.30 9.33 20.23
CA GLU A 16 -2.75 9.74 18.89
C GLU A 16 -2.09 11.04 18.42
N ALA A 17 -1.39 11.74 19.32
CA ALA A 17 -0.60 12.90 18.95
C ALA A 17 0.61 12.49 18.09
N GLY A 18 0.64 12.95 16.84
CA GLY A 18 1.83 12.88 15.99
C GLY A 18 3.04 13.59 16.62
N ALA A 19 4.24 13.33 16.11
CA ALA A 19 5.50 13.77 16.72
C ALA A 19 5.58 15.28 17.02
N GLY A 20 5.09 16.13 16.11
CA GLY A 20 5.05 17.58 16.30
C GLY A 20 4.14 18.01 17.45
N LEU A 21 2.89 17.51 17.46
CA LEU A 21 1.93 17.81 18.53
C LEU A 21 2.40 17.29 19.89
N LYS A 22 3.05 16.12 19.90
CA LYS A 22 3.65 15.57 21.11
C LYS A 22 4.69 16.52 21.71
N ALA A 23 5.62 17.02 20.89
CA ALA A 23 6.65 17.96 21.33
C ALA A 23 6.05 19.30 21.80
N GLU A 24 5.01 19.80 21.14
CA GLU A 24 4.29 21.01 21.57
C GLU A 24 3.69 20.83 22.97
N VAL A 25 2.98 19.73 23.22
CA VAL A 25 2.35 19.44 24.51
C VAL A 25 3.41 19.28 25.60
N GLU A 26 4.49 18.55 25.33
CA GLU A 26 5.59 18.35 26.28
C GLU A 26 6.30 19.66 26.63
N THR A 27 6.42 20.58 25.68
CA THR A 27 6.95 21.93 25.91
C THR A 27 6.00 22.81 26.73
N HIS A 28 4.68 22.64 26.55
CA HIS A 28 3.66 23.40 27.25
C HIS A 28 3.50 22.99 28.73
N LEU A 29 3.60 21.68 29.02
CA LEU A 29 3.31 21.12 30.34
C LEU A 29 4.09 21.77 31.50
N PRO A 30 5.40 22.08 31.40
CA PRO A 30 6.12 22.78 32.46
C PRO A 30 5.56 24.18 32.78
N GLY A 31 5.00 24.88 31.80
CA GLY A 31 4.49 26.25 31.94
C GLY A 31 3.04 26.35 32.42
N CYS A 32 2.25 25.29 32.34
CA CYS A 32 0.81 25.36 32.60
C CYS A 32 0.32 24.38 33.67
N ALA A 33 0.00 24.89 34.87
CA ALA A 33 -0.45 24.08 35.99
C ALA A 33 -1.82 23.43 35.77
N SER A 34 -2.77 24.11 35.11
CA SER A 34 -4.10 23.54 34.83
C SER A 34 -4.00 22.35 33.88
N CYS A 35 -3.28 22.54 32.77
CA CYS A 35 -3.06 21.53 31.75
C CYS A 35 -2.28 20.30 32.36
N ARG A 36 -1.38 20.48 33.35
CA ARG A 36 -0.80 19.36 34.13
C ARG A 36 -1.80 18.64 35.04
N ALA A 37 -2.66 19.38 35.74
CA ALA A 37 -3.66 18.81 36.63
C ALA A 37 -4.70 17.99 35.86
N GLU A 38 -5.14 18.47 34.70
CA GLU A 38 -6.02 17.74 33.79
C GLU A 38 -5.39 16.42 33.33
N LEU A 39 -4.15 16.45 32.85
CA LEU A 39 -3.43 15.25 32.43
C LEU A 39 -3.29 14.23 33.59
N ALA A 40 -3.02 14.71 34.81
CA ALA A 40 -2.94 13.85 35.99
C ALA A 40 -4.31 13.22 36.34
N ALA A 41 -5.39 13.99 36.27
CA ALA A 41 -6.75 13.51 36.52
C ALA A 41 -7.18 12.45 35.49
N LEU A 42 -6.89 12.69 34.20
CA LEU A 42 -7.19 11.73 33.14
C LEU A 42 -6.39 10.43 33.29
N ARG A 43 -5.10 10.51 33.66
CA ARG A 43 -4.27 9.32 33.95
C ARG A 43 -4.80 8.53 35.14
N ALA A 44 -5.22 9.21 36.20
CA ALA A 44 -5.82 8.56 37.37
C ALA A 44 -7.14 7.86 37.02
N ALA A 45 -7.98 8.48 36.19
CA ALA A 45 -9.20 7.86 35.67
C ALA A 45 -8.89 6.62 34.84
N GLY A 46 -7.91 6.69 33.92
CA GLY A 46 -7.44 5.55 33.13
C GLY A 46 -6.97 4.39 34.01
N ALA A 47 -6.10 4.66 35.00
CA ALA A 47 -5.62 3.64 35.93
C ALA A 47 -6.75 3.00 36.75
N SER A 48 -7.76 3.78 37.14
CA SER A 48 -8.94 3.24 37.83
C SER A 48 -9.77 2.32 36.93
N LEU A 49 -9.86 2.60 35.63
CA LEU A 49 -10.57 1.75 34.67
C LEU A 49 -9.78 0.46 34.40
N GLU A 50 -8.46 0.57 34.21
CA GLU A 50 -7.57 -0.58 34.03
C GLU A 50 -7.63 -1.55 35.22
N SER A 51 -7.71 -1.03 36.46
CA SER A 51 -7.85 -1.88 37.65
C SER A 51 -9.13 -2.72 37.70
N ARG A 52 -10.12 -2.38 36.86
CA ARG A 52 -11.42 -3.06 36.74
C ARG A 52 -11.57 -3.77 35.40
N ALA A 53 -10.53 -3.76 34.57
CA ALA A 53 -10.56 -4.43 33.29
C ALA A 53 -10.70 -5.93 33.52
N GLU A 54 -11.72 -6.52 32.91
CA GLU A 54 -11.92 -7.96 32.99
C GLU A 54 -10.83 -8.67 32.20
N GLU A 55 -10.26 -9.71 32.81
CA GLU A 55 -9.17 -10.45 32.20
C GLU A 55 -9.68 -11.16 30.93
N PRO A 56 -8.93 -11.13 29.81
CA PRO A 56 -9.36 -11.82 28.62
C PRO A 56 -9.51 -13.32 28.90
N PRO A 57 -10.49 -13.99 28.26
CA PRO A 57 -10.73 -15.40 28.51
C PRO A 57 -9.46 -16.20 28.21
N ALA A 58 -9.12 -17.17 29.07
CA ALA A 58 -7.84 -17.90 29.01
C ALA A 58 -7.52 -18.48 27.63
N ARG A 59 -8.55 -18.90 26.87
CA ARG A 59 -8.41 -19.38 25.48
C ARG A 59 -7.84 -18.32 24.54
N ALA A 60 -8.24 -17.06 24.68
CA ALA A 60 -7.77 -15.96 23.83
C ALA A 60 -6.29 -15.67 24.12
N ALA A 61 -5.93 -15.57 25.41
CA ALA A 61 -4.55 -15.40 25.82
C ALA A 61 -3.65 -16.54 25.32
N ALA A 62 -4.10 -17.80 25.47
CA ALA A 62 -3.36 -18.97 24.97
C ALA A 62 -3.18 -18.96 23.44
N ASN A 63 -4.20 -18.55 22.69
CA ASN A 63 -4.13 -18.45 21.24
C ASN A 63 -3.16 -17.36 20.78
N VAL A 64 -3.19 -16.19 21.43
CA VAL A 64 -2.24 -15.10 21.16
C VAL A 64 -0.81 -15.54 21.45
N MET A 65 -0.56 -16.17 22.60
CA MET A 65 0.77 -16.68 22.94
C MET A 65 1.27 -17.73 21.93
N ARG A 66 0.39 -18.66 21.51
CA ARG A 66 0.74 -19.65 20.48
C ARG A 66 1.09 -18.99 19.15
N ALA A 67 0.32 -17.99 18.72
CA ALA A 67 0.59 -17.23 17.49
C ALA A 67 1.91 -16.45 17.56
N ALA A 68 2.19 -15.81 18.71
CA ALA A 68 3.45 -15.09 18.93
C ALA A 68 4.66 -16.04 18.86
N LEU A 69 4.57 -17.22 19.51
CA LEU A 69 5.63 -18.24 19.45
C LEU A 69 5.85 -18.76 18.02
N ALA A 70 4.77 -19.02 17.27
CA ALA A 70 4.84 -19.45 15.89
C ALA A 70 5.55 -18.40 15.01
N ALA A 71 5.22 -17.12 15.16
CA ALA A 71 5.84 -16.03 14.41
C ALA A 71 7.35 -15.89 14.68
N VAL A 72 7.79 -16.11 15.92
CA VAL A 72 9.21 -16.12 16.28
C VAL A 72 9.92 -17.35 15.69
N SER A 73 9.29 -18.53 15.76
CA SER A 73 9.87 -19.76 15.18
C SER A 73 9.98 -19.74 13.66
N ALA A 74 9.03 -19.11 12.97
CA ALA A 74 9.01 -19.02 11.50
C ALA A 74 10.19 -18.20 10.95
N ARG A 75 10.75 -17.27 11.74
CA ARG A 75 11.92 -16.47 11.34
C ARG A 75 13.26 -17.18 11.55
N ARG A 76 13.29 -18.39 12.12
CA ARG A 76 14.53 -19.03 12.61
C ARG A 76 15.12 -20.10 11.70
N GLY A 77 14.62 -20.28 10.48
CA GLY A 77 15.11 -21.32 9.58
C GLY A 77 15.48 -20.80 8.20
N PHE A 78 16.75 -20.44 7.99
CA PHE A 78 17.31 -20.54 6.65
C PHE A 78 17.56 -22.02 6.36
N SER A 79 16.56 -22.72 5.82
CA SER A 79 16.75 -24.10 5.38
C SER A 79 17.49 -24.08 4.05
N PHE A 80 18.80 -24.27 4.07
CA PHE A 80 19.58 -24.43 2.84
C PHE A 80 19.28 -25.81 2.24
N LYS A 81 18.41 -25.86 1.24
CA LYS A 81 18.06 -27.08 0.52
C LYS A 81 19.11 -27.36 -0.55
N TRP A 82 20.10 -28.18 -0.20
CA TRP A 82 21.17 -28.62 -1.11
C TRP A 82 20.66 -29.21 -2.44
N GLY A 83 19.47 -29.82 -2.44
CA GLY A 83 18.84 -30.34 -3.66
C GLY A 83 18.44 -29.25 -4.67
N GLU A 84 18.01 -28.07 -4.20
CA GLU A 84 17.65 -26.93 -5.07
C GLU A 84 18.90 -26.21 -5.58
N ALA A 85 19.97 -26.16 -4.78
CA ALA A 85 21.26 -25.60 -5.19
C ALA A 85 21.97 -26.44 -6.28
N LEU A 86 21.77 -27.76 -6.29
CA LEU A 86 22.32 -28.62 -7.35
C LEU A 86 21.56 -28.48 -8.68
N LEU A 87 20.24 -28.25 -8.63
CA LEU A 87 19.42 -28.04 -9.82
C LEU A 87 19.71 -26.70 -10.51
N SER A 88 19.98 -25.63 -9.75
CA SER A 88 20.38 -24.34 -10.34
C SER A 88 21.76 -24.39 -10.99
N GLY A 89 22.71 -25.14 -10.40
CA GLY A 89 24.02 -25.39 -10.99
C GLY A 89 23.93 -26.16 -12.32
N ALA A 90 23.06 -27.17 -12.40
CA ALA A 90 22.83 -27.94 -13.63
C ALA A 90 22.19 -27.09 -14.74
N LEU A 91 21.21 -26.25 -14.43
CA LEU A 91 20.60 -25.36 -15.41
C LEU A 91 21.57 -24.29 -15.93
N ALA A 92 22.38 -23.70 -15.05
CA ALA A 92 23.38 -22.71 -15.46
C ALA A 92 24.45 -23.30 -16.39
N SER A 93 24.89 -24.54 -16.12
CA SER A 93 25.84 -25.25 -16.97
C SER A 93 25.25 -25.67 -18.31
N VAL A 94 23.98 -26.09 -18.37
CA VAL A 94 23.27 -26.33 -19.64
C VAL A 94 23.13 -25.04 -20.44
N MET A 95 22.74 -23.92 -19.82
CA MET A 95 22.62 -22.63 -20.53
C MET A 95 23.98 -22.15 -21.05
N ALA A 96 25.05 -22.26 -20.26
CA ALA A 96 26.40 -21.92 -20.70
C ALA A 96 26.87 -22.82 -21.87
N PHE A 97 26.54 -24.11 -21.83
CA PHE A 97 26.85 -25.04 -22.91
C PHE A 97 26.09 -24.70 -24.20
N VAL A 98 24.79 -24.42 -24.09
CA VAL A 98 23.96 -23.94 -25.21
C VAL A 98 24.53 -22.65 -25.77
N PHE A 99 24.89 -21.66 -24.94
CA PHE A 99 25.48 -20.40 -25.42
C PHE A 99 26.81 -20.61 -26.15
N ALA A 100 27.70 -21.46 -25.60
CA ALA A 100 29.01 -21.75 -26.17
C ALA A 100 28.95 -22.51 -27.50
N PHE A 101 27.92 -23.33 -27.72
CA PHE A 101 27.75 -24.12 -28.94
C PHE A 101 26.77 -23.51 -29.96
N SER A 102 25.80 -22.72 -29.53
CA SER A 102 24.77 -22.12 -30.41
C SER A 102 25.26 -20.86 -31.14
N GLY A 103 26.32 -20.21 -30.64
CA GLY A 103 26.93 -19.03 -31.28
C GLY A 103 27.65 -19.28 -32.61
N ARG A 104 27.78 -20.53 -33.07
CA ARG A 104 28.45 -20.87 -34.35
C ARG A 104 27.56 -20.72 -35.60
N GLY A 105 26.29 -20.35 -35.45
CA GLY A 105 25.35 -20.24 -36.56
C GLY A 105 24.24 -19.21 -36.38
N ALA A 106 24.46 -18.14 -35.61
CA ALA A 106 23.47 -17.07 -35.48
C ALA A 106 23.22 -16.43 -36.85
N SER A 107 22.04 -16.67 -37.40
CA SER A 107 21.55 -16.07 -38.65
C SER A 107 21.52 -14.55 -38.50
N ALA A 108 21.96 -13.82 -39.54
CA ALA A 108 22.05 -12.36 -39.53
C ALA A 108 20.73 -11.63 -39.20
N ASP A 109 19.60 -12.35 -39.27
CA ASP A 109 18.25 -11.87 -38.93
C ASP A 109 18.02 -11.58 -37.44
N LEU A 110 18.94 -11.95 -36.53
CA LEU A 110 18.83 -11.67 -35.09
C LEU A 110 19.93 -10.73 -34.57
N ALA A 111 20.73 -10.14 -35.46
CA ALA A 111 21.69 -9.12 -35.06
C ALA A 111 20.98 -7.87 -34.56
N TRP A 112 21.66 -7.05 -33.75
CA TRP A 112 21.12 -5.78 -33.22
C TRP A 112 20.78 -4.76 -34.32
N ASN A 113 21.22 -5.01 -35.57
CA ASN A 113 20.86 -4.24 -36.77
C ASN A 113 19.89 -4.99 -37.69
N SER A 114 19.23 -6.04 -37.20
CA SER A 114 18.16 -6.69 -37.93
C SER A 114 16.95 -5.76 -37.98
N GLY A 115 16.14 -5.85 -39.03
CA GLY A 115 14.92 -5.05 -39.19
C GLY A 115 13.82 -5.32 -38.14
N LEU A 116 14.19 -5.95 -37.01
CA LEU A 116 13.35 -6.20 -35.86
C LEU A 116 12.98 -4.89 -35.14
N ASP A 117 13.90 -3.92 -35.05
CA ASP A 117 13.62 -2.58 -34.50
C ASP A 117 12.57 -1.84 -35.33
N ALA A 118 12.67 -1.92 -36.66
CA ALA A 118 11.68 -1.33 -37.57
C ALA A 118 10.28 -1.96 -37.42
N ARG A 119 10.20 -3.23 -36.98
CA ARG A 119 8.92 -3.89 -36.67
C ARG A 119 8.40 -3.51 -35.30
N LEU A 120 9.27 -3.31 -34.31
CA LEU A 120 8.91 -2.81 -32.99
C LEU A 120 8.30 -1.41 -33.07
N ASP A 121 8.89 -0.51 -33.84
CA ASP A 121 8.34 0.84 -34.08
C ASP A 121 6.94 0.76 -34.70
N SER A 122 6.71 -0.15 -35.65
CA SER A 122 5.39 -0.31 -36.29
C SER A 122 4.30 -0.80 -35.32
N VAL A 123 4.67 -1.64 -34.36
CA VAL A 123 3.76 -2.12 -33.32
C VAL A 123 3.44 -0.99 -32.35
N GLU A 124 4.44 -0.21 -31.94
CA GLU A 124 4.24 0.94 -31.06
C GLU A 124 3.27 1.96 -31.68
N TYR A 125 3.44 2.30 -32.97
CA TYR A 125 2.51 3.18 -33.67
C TYR A 125 1.08 2.61 -33.79
N SER A 126 0.94 1.29 -33.97
CA SER A 126 -0.39 0.66 -34.05
C SER A 126 -1.16 0.74 -32.73
N VAL A 127 -0.47 0.63 -31.59
CA VAL A 127 -1.09 0.72 -30.26
C VAL A 127 -1.64 2.12 -30.00
N TYR A 128 -0.88 3.17 -30.32
CA TYR A 128 -1.38 4.54 -30.16
C TYR A 128 -2.54 4.85 -31.13
N GLN A 129 -2.53 4.25 -32.32
CA GLN A 129 -3.62 4.41 -33.26
C GLN A 129 -4.89 3.72 -32.75
N GLU A 130 -4.80 2.49 -32.23
CA GLU A 130 -5.94 1.80 -31.62
C GLU A 130 -6.45 2.52 -30.36
N GLU A 131 -5.56 3.06 -29.52
CA GLU A 131 -5.96 3.86 -28.36
C GLU A 131 -6.70 5.14 -28.77
N SER A 132 -6.27 5.80 -29.85
CA SER A 132 -6.97 6.97 -30.40
C SER A 132 -8.35 6.61 -30.98
N VAL A 133 -8.49 5.44 -31.60
CA VAL A 133 -9.76 4.97 -32.16
C VAL A 133 -10.72 4.55 -31.03
N LEU A 134 -10.22 3.90 -29.98
CA LEU A 134 -11.00 3.58 -28.79
C LEU A 134 -11.48 4.84 -28.07
N ASN A 135 -10.63 5.85 -27.89
CA ASN A 135 -11.02 7.14 -27.31
C ASN A 135 -11.92 7.97 -28.23
N ALA A 136 -11.83 7.82 -29.55
CA ALA A 136 -12.79 8.44 -30.47
C ALA A 136 -14.18 7.79 -30.35
N SER A 137 -14.25 6.48 -30.10
CA SER A 137 -15.51 5.77 -29.88
C SER A 137 -16.17 6.06 -28.52
N SER A 138 -15.40 6.50 -27.53
CA SER A 138 -15.95 6.87 -26.22
C SER A 138 -16.54 8.29 -26.17
N GLY A 139 -16.23 9.14 -27.16
CA GLY A 139 -16.81 10.48 -27.29
C GLY A 139 -18.27 10.51 -27.75
N ASP A 140 -18.84 9.38 -28.18
CA ASP A 140 -20.26 9.28 -28.58
C ASP A 140 -21.20 9.23 -27.36
N TRP A 141 -20.69 8.84 -26.18
CA TRP A 141 -21.48 8.75 -24.95
C TRP A 141 -21.83 10.11 -24.33
N ASP A 142 -21.06 11.16 -24.60
CA ASP A 142 -21.29 12.50 -24.03
C ASP A 142 -22.39 13.28 -24.76
N TYR A 143 -22.73 12.92 -26.01
CA TYR A 143 -23.78 13.62 -26.78
C TYR A 143 -25.19 13.06 -26.52
N GLU A 144 -25.34 11.77 -26.21
CA GLU A 144 -26.66 11.15 -25.99
C GLU A 144 -27.30 11.55 -24.65
N TYR A 145 -26.50 11.99 -23.66
CA TYR A 145 -27.04 12.51 -22.41
C TYR A 145 -27.66 13.92 -22.55
N SER A 146 -27.13 14.75 -23.46
CA SER A 146 -27.64 16.11 -23.66
C SER A 146 -29.01 16.13 -24.33
N SER A 147 -29.32 15.18 -25.22
CA SER A 147 -30.63 15.10 -25.87
C SER A 147 -31.73 14.64 -24.92
N LEU A 148 -31.40 13.79 -23.93
CA LEU A 148 -32.35 13.36 -22.90
C LEU A 148 -32.67 14.50 -21.90
N GLU A 149 -31.73 15.40 -21.64
CA GLU A 149 -31.99 16.60 -20.82
C GLU A 149 -32.90 17.61 -21.55
N ASP A 150 -32.70 17.80 -22.85
CA ASP A 150 -33.53 18.72 -23.66
C ASP A 150 -34.98 18.21 -23.82
N GLU A 151 -35.21 16.89 -23.97
CA GLU A 151 -36.56 16.32 -24.04
C GLU A 151 -37.33 16.48 -22.73
N ASN A 152 -36.66 16.27 -21.58
CA ASN A 152 -37.27 16.40 -20.26
C ASN A 152 -37.67 17.86 -19.94
N PHE A 153 -36.92 18.84 -20.45
CA PHE A 153 -37.27 20.25 -20.30
C PHE A 153 -38.52 20.63 -21.09
N SER A 154 -38.69 20.08 -22.31
CA SER A 154 -39.86 20.35 -23.17
C SER A 154 -41.17 19.72 -22.66
N ALA A 155 -41.09 18.59 -21.96
CA ALA A 155 -42.25 17.92 -21.36
C ALA A 155 -42.81 18.65 -20.13
N GLY A 156 -41.97 19.42 -19.41
CA GLY A 156 -42.37 20.23 -18.27
C GLY A 156 -43.08 21.54 -18.62
N GLU A 157 -42.92 22.03 -19.86
CA GLU A 157 -43.47 23.32 -20.30
C GLU A 157 -44.89 23.20 -20.93
N ASN A 158 -45.38 21.96 -21.11
CA ASN A 158 -46.72 21.67 -21.65
C ASN A 158 -47.69 21.04 -20.62
N ALA A 159 -47.42 21.18 -19.31
CA ALA A 159 -48.28 20.74 -18.21
C ALA A 159 -48.92 21.92 -17.47
#